data_AF-A0A7W1U7H2-F1
#
_entry.id   AF-A0A7W1U7H2-F1
#
_cell.length_a   1.000
_cell.length_b   1.000
_cell.length_c   1.000
_cell.angle_alpha   90.00
_cell.angle_beta   90.00
_cell.angle_gamma   90.00
#
_symmetry.space_group_name_H-M   'P 1'
#
loop_
_entity.id
_entity.type
_entity.pdbx_description
1 polymer ?
#
loop_
_entity_poly.entity_id
_entity_poly.type
_entity_poly.pdbx_seq_one_letter_code
_entity_poly.pdbx_strand_id
1 'polypeptide(L)'
;MSDPRNVAHDKKVQQEKEHEKPEPAEEKSKSAAVSVVKPDAETEDKGPGDHEKSVAVLSKLKEMEFHSRANIETLAGLTLTIEDELKQKDFSDPIGGLYAAQDQFQTKLTELITGYQAHVDTLRPPA
;
A
#
# COMPACT_ATOMS: atom_id res chain seq x y z
N MET A 1 -54.01 13.60 9.79
CA MET A 1 -53.36 12.56 8.99
C MET A 1 -51.86 12.77 9.16
N SER A 2 -51.24 11.98 10.04
CA SER A 2 -49.85 12.16 10.47
C SER A 2 -48.97 11.07 9.87
N ASP A 3 -47.80 11.46 9.36
CA ASP A 3 -46.88 10.65 8.57
C ASP A 3 -46.23 9.50 9.39
N PRO A 4 -46.27 8.24 8.90
CA PRO A 4 -45.81 7.06 9.63
C PRO A 4 -44.29 6.82 9.62
N ARG A 5 -43.46 7.74 9.10
CA ARG A 5 -42.01 7.53 8.96
C ARG A 5 -41.12 8.12 10.05
N ASN A 6 -41.70 8.58 11.17
CA ASN A 6 -40.92 9.20 12.25
C ASN A 6 -41.13 8.52 13.61
N VAL A 7 -40.98 7.19 13.66
CA VAL A 7 -40.98 6.45 14.94
C VAL A 7 -39.99 5.30 14.89
N ALA A 8 -38.69 5.61 14.99
CA ALA A 8 -37.70 4.71 15.56
C ALA A 8 -36.34 5.40 15.49
N HIS A 9 -35.91 6.04 16.58
CA HIS A 9 -34.54 6.00 17.10
C HIS A 9 -34.51 6.79 18.42
N ASP A 10 -35.28 6.31 19.39
CA ASP A 10 -35.18 6.76 20.78
C ASP A 10 -34.89 5.55 21.66
N LYS A 11 -33.60 5.25 21.82
CA LYS A 11 -33.10 4.50 22.98
C LYS A 11 -31.61 4.76 23.17
N LYS A 12 -31.33 5.84 23.90
CA LYS A 12 -30.10 5.98 24.68
C LYS A 12 -30.09 4.88 25.76
N VAL A 13 -29.01 4.11 25.85
CA VAL A 13 -28.66 3.37 27.06
C VAL A 13 -27.27 3.81 27.46
N GLN A 14 -27.23 4.71 28.45
CA GLN A 14 -26.08 4.98 29.30
C GLN A 14 -26.13 4.02 30.48
N GLN A 15 -24.99 3.45 30.86
CA GLN A 15 -24.72 3.13 32.26
C GLN A 15 -23.24 3.33 32.54
N GLU A 16 -22.95 4.38 33.31
CA GLU A 16 -21.68 4.69 33.96
C GLU A 16 -21.47 3.86 35.25
N LYS A 17 -20.24 3.96 35.77
CA LYS A 17 -19.82 3.95 37.20
C LYS A 17 -19.22 2.63 37.72
N GLU A 18 -17.88 2.46 37.76
CA GLU A 18 -16.79 3.02 38.59
C GLU A 18 -16.38 2.08 39.76
N HIS A 19 -15.07 1.90 39.93
CA HIS A 19 -14.29 2.05 41.18
C HIS A 19 -12.81 1.83 40.78
N GLU A 20 -12.04 2.90 40.54
CA GLU A 20 -11.31 3.75 41.50
C GLU A 20 -9.99 3.12 42.00
N LYS A 21 -8.94 3.95 41.85
CA LYS A 21 -7.47 3.80 41.94
C LYS A 21 -6.99 3.51 43.39
N PRO A 22 -5.69 3.26 43.72
CA PRO A 22 -4.57 4.18 43.40
C PRO A 22 -3.16 3.57 43.17
N GLU A 23 -2.28 4.40 42.60
CA GLU A 23 -0.81 4.28 42.61
C GLU A 23 -0.24 4.42 44.05
N PRO A 24 1.05 4.11 44.27
CA PRO A 24 1.99 5.21 44.40
C PRO A 24 3.35 5.01 43.70
N ALA A 25 3.97 6.15 43.41
CA ALA A 25 5.29 6.34 42.83
C ALA A 25 6.45 5.90 43.76
N GLU A 26 7.60 5.52 43.17
CA GLU A 26 8.94 5.86 43.71
C GLU A 26 10.04 5.65 42.64
N GLU A 27 10.81 6.72 42.39
CA GLU A 27 12.07 6.73 41.65
C GLU A 27 13.16 5.95 42.41
N LYS A 28 13.95 5.13 41.72
CA LYS A 28 15.38 4.96 42.07
C LYS A 28 16.22 4.42 40.92
N SER A 29 17.18 5.25 40.54
CA SER A 29 18.30 4.99 39.67
C SER A 29 19.17 3.82 40.16
N LYS A 30 19.64 2.94 39.27
CA LYS A 30 21.08 2.61 39.11
C LYS A 30 21.34 1.50 38.08
N SER A 31 22.29 1.82 37.22
CA SER A 31 23.37 0.97 36.71
C SER A 31 23.10 0.06 35.50
N ALA A 32 23.52 0.58 34.35
CA ALA A 32 24.53 -0.02 33.48
C ALA A 32 24.60 -1.56 33.41
N ALA A 33 24.15 -2.09 32.27
CA ALA A 33 24.86 -3.15 31.57
C ALA A 33 24.83 -2.81 30.07
N VAL A 34 25.90 -2.15 29.62
CA VAL A 34 26.31 -2.13 28.21
C VAL A 34 26.56 -3.58 27.83
N SER A 35 25.57 -4.24 27.22
CA SER A 35 25.80 -5.51 26.55
C SER A 35 26.24 -5.18 25.12
N VAL A 36 27.55 -5.02 25.02
CA VAL A 36 28.41 -5.13 23.83
C VAL A 36 27.65 -5.51 22.56
N VAL A 37 27.60 -4.55 21.64
CA VAL A 37 27.34 -4.76 20.21
C VAL A 37 28.29 -5.84 19.72
N LYS A 38 27.75 -7.03 19.46
CA LYS A 38 28.40 -8.01 18.59
C LYS A 38 27.97 -7.66 17.16
N PRO A 39 28.88 -7.29 16.26
CA PRO A 39 28.58 -7.27 14.84
C PRO A 39 28.71 -8.72 14.39
N ASP A 40 27.66 -9.52 14.63
CA ASP A 40 27.52 -10.78 13.89
C ASP A 40 27.01 -10.35 12.51
N ALA A 41 27.97 -10.26 11.60
CA ALA A 41 27.69 -10.35 10.17
C ALA A 41 27.09 -11.74 9.93
N GLU A 42 25.80 -11.86 10.21
CA GLU A 42 24.99 -12.96 9.70
C GLU A 42 24.99 -12.78 8.19
N THR A 43 25.85 -13.56 7.56
CA THR A 43 25.64 -14.03 6.19
C THR A 43 24.24 -14.63 6.21
N GLU A 44 23.23 -13.88 5.80
CA GLU A 44 21.86 -14.35 5.71
C GLU A 44 21.86 -15.60 4.85
N ASP A 45 21.66 -16.75 5.50
CA ASP A 45 21.30 -18.00 4.87
C ASP A 45 20.03 -17.71 4.07
N LYS A 46 20.17 -17.59 2.75
CA LYS A 46 19.05 -17.47 1.80
C LYS A 46 18.25 -18.76 1.87
N GLY A 47 17.42 -18.87 2.88
CA GLY A 47 16.60 -20.03 3.13
C GLY A 47 15.59 -20.23 1.99
N PRO A 48 15.06 -21.45 1.81
CA PRO A 48 14.08 -21.77 0.76
C PRO A 48 12.87 -20.82 0.70
N GLY A 49 12.50 -20.23 1.84
CA GLY A 49 11.38 -19.29 1.95
C GLY A 49 11.62 -17.92 1.31
N ASP A 50 12.86 -17.52 1.04
CA ASP A 50 13.15 -16.21 0.43
C ASP A 50 12.86 -16.19 -1.07
N HIS A 51 13.04 -17.33 -1.75
CA HIS A 51 12.59 -17.49 -3.14
C HIS A 51 11.06 -17.36 -3.23
N GLU A 52 10.32 -18.06 -2.37
CA GLU A 52 8.85 -18.05 -2.36
C GLU A 52 8.26 -16.66 -2.07
N LYS A 53 8.80 -15.95 -1.06
CA LYS A 53 8.42 -14.56 -0.79
C LYS A 53 8.71 -13.65 -1.97
N SER A 54 9.87 -13.81 -2.61
CA SER A 54 10.24 -13.00 -3.76
C SER A 54 9.30 -13.27 -4.94
N VAL A 55 8.92 -14.52 -5.20
CA VAL A 55 7.90 -14.86 -6.22
C VAL A 55 6.54 -14.21 -5.92
N ALA A 56 6.14 -14.12 -4.64
CA ALA A 56 4.91 -13.44 -4.25
C ALA A 56 4.96 -11.92 -4.52
N VAL A 57 6.10 -11.27 -4.24
CA VAL A 57 6.31 -9.85 -4.58
C VAL A 57 6.26 -9.65 -6.09
N LEU A 58 6.95 -10.50 -6.86
CA LEU A 58 6.95 -10.45 -8.32
C LEU A 58 5.53 -10.60 -8.90
N SER A 59 4.72 -11.50 -8.33
CA SER A 59 3.32 -11.66 -8.72
C SER A 59 2.51 -10.38 -8.50
N LYS A 60 2.66 -9.72 -7.36
CA LYS A 60 2.00 -8.43 -7.09
C LYS A 60 2.46 -7.32 -8.03
N LEU A 61 3.75 -7.26 -8.36
CA LEU A 61 4.26 -6.28 -9.32
C LEU A 61 3.64 -6.49 -10.71
N LYS A 62 3.49 -7.74 -11.16
CA LYS A 62 2.82 -8.07 -12.43
C LYS A 62 1.33 -7.75 -12.42
N GLU A 63 0.64 -7.96 -11.30
CA GLU A 63 -0.75 -7.53 -11.14
C GLU A 63 -0.87 -5.99 -11.25
N MET A 64 0.02 -5.26 -10.57
CA MET A 64 0.10 -3.79 -10.72
C MET A 64 0.38 -3.35 -12.17
N GLU A 65 1.23 -4.07 -12.90
CA GLU A 65 1.52 -3.79 -14.31
C GLU A 65 0.26 -3.95 -15.17
N PHE A 66 -0.49 -5.03 -14.96
CA PHE A 66 -1.74 -5.26 -15.67
C PHE A 66 -2.74 -4.13 -15.44
N HIS A 67 -2.96 -3.73 -14.18
CA HIS A 67 -3.84 -2.61 -13.86
C HIS A 67 -3.33 -1.29 -14.43
N SER A 68 -2.02 -1.07 -14.40
CA SER A 68 -1.42 0.14 -14.93
C SER A 68 -1.61 0.27 -16.45
N ARG A 69 -1.55 -0.83 -17.21
CA ARG A 69 -1.92 -0.84 -18.64
C ARG A 69 -3.40 -0.51 -18.86
N ALA A 70 -4.29 -1.11 -18.09
CA ALA A 70 -5.72 -0.80 -18.16
C ALA A 70 -6.03 0.67 -17.83
N ASN A 71 -5.26 1.27 -16.90
CA ASN A 71 -5.37 2.69 -16.59
C ASN A 71 -4.94 3.57 -17.76
N ILE A 72 -3.88 3.21 -18.50
CA ILE A 72 -3.47 3.95 -19.71
C ILE A 72 -4.59 3.95 -20.74
N GLU A 73 -5.19 2.79 -21.01
CA GLU A 73 -6.31 2.67 -21.95
C GLU A 73 -7.52 3.50 -21.50
N THR A 74 -7.83 3.46 -20.20
CA THR A 74 -8.93 4.25 -19.61
C THR A 74 -8.64 5.74 -19.73
N LEU A 75 -7.43 6.19 -19.41
CA LEU A 75 -7.02 7.59 -19.51
C LEU A 75 -7.04 8.07 -20.96
N ALA A 76 -6.60 7.26 -21.92
CA ALA A 76 -6.70 7.59 -23.34
C ALA A 76 -8.16 7.81 -23.78
N GLY A 77 -9.07 6.93 -23.34
CA GLY A 77 -10.50 7.08 -23.61
C GLY A 77 -11.08 8.36 -22.99
N LEU A 78 -10.72 8.65 -21.74
CA LEU A 78 -11.15 9.88 -21.06
C LEU A 78 -10.62 11.13 -21.75
N THR A 79 -9.36 11.14 -22.19
CA THR A 79 -8.78 12.25 -22.95
C THR A 79 -9.60 12.52 -24.21
N LEU A 80 -9.92 11.49 -25.00
CA LEU A 80 -10.73 11.63 -26.21
C LEU A 80 -12.14 12.19 -25.89
N THR A 81 -12.82 11.65 -24.88
CA THR A 81 -14.14 12.17 -24.48
C THR A 81 -14.06 13.63 -24.01
N ILE A 82 -13.06 14.00 -23.21
CA ILE A 82 -12.91 15.37 -22.69
C ILE A 82 -12.60 16.36 -23.81
N GLU A 83 -11.63 16.06 -24.68
CA GLU A 83 -11.14 16.97 -25.71
C GLU A 83 -12.05 17.02 -26.94
N ASP A 84 -12.52 15.87 -27.40
CA ASP A 84 -13.21 15.75 -28.68
C ASP A 84 -14.72 15.75 -28.56
N GLU A 85 -15.28 15.06 -27.58
CA GLU A 85 -16.74 14.93 -27.42
C GLU A 85 -17.32 16.09 -26.60
N LEU A 86 -16.73 16.37 -25.44
CA LEU A 86 -17.24 17.39 -24.50
C LEU A 86 -16.62 18.78 -24.71
N LYS A 87 -15.53 18.88 -25.47
CA LYS A 87 -14.79 20.13 -25.75
C LYS A 87 -14.37 20.90 -24.49
N GLN A 88 -14.06 20.21 -23.39
CA GLN A 88 -13.73 20.81 -22.10
C GLN A 88 -12.23 21.11 -21.98
N LYS A 89 -11.80 22.22 -22.61
CA LYS A 89 -10.37 22.58 -22.69
C LYS A 89 -9.69 22.82 -21.35
N ASP A 90 -10.43 23.21 -20.31
CA ASP A 90 -9.88 23.42 -18.97
C ASP A 90 -9.34 22.12 -18.33
N PHE A 91 -9.76 20.95 -18.85
CA PHE A 91 -9.33 19.64 -18.36
C PHE A 91 -8.34 18.91 -19.28
N SER A 92 -8.05 19.44 -20.47
CA SER A 92 -7.10 18.85 -21.44
C SER A 92 -5.69 18.70 -20.85
N ASP A 93 -5.15 19.77 -20.26
CA ASP A 93 -3.81 19.72 -19.68
C ASP A 93 -3.74 18.80 -18.44
N PRO A 94 -4.67 18.87 -17.46
CA PRO A 94 -4.70 17.93 -16.35
C PRO A 94 -4.80 16.46 -16.77
N ILE A 95 -5.69 16.09 -17.71
CA ILE A 95 -5.85 14.69 -18.14
C ILE A 95 -4.64 14.21 -18.94
N GLY A 96 -4.06 15.06 -19.79
CA GLY A 96 -2.80 14.78 -20.47
C GLY A 96 -1.64 14.55 -19.50
N GLY A 97 -1.58 15.35 -18.42
CA GLY A 97 -0.61 15.17 -17.34
C GLY A 97 -0.77 13.84 -16.59
N LEU A 98 -2.01 13.43 -16.29
CA LEU A 98 -2.30 12.13 -15.68
C LEU A 98 -1.92 10.97 -16.61
N TYR A 99 -2.26 11.07 -17.90
CA TYR A 99 -1.88 10.08 -18.90
C TYR A 99 -0.36 9.91 -18.97
N ALA A 100 0.39 11.01 -19.09
CA ALA A 100 1.84 10.97 -19.17
C ALA A 100 2.48 10.40 -17.89
N ALA A 101 1.95 10.75 -16.71
CA ALA A 101 2.42 10.20 -15.44
C ALA A 101 2.17 8.68 -15.35
N GLN A 102 1.02 8.20 -15.81
CA GLN A 102 0.68 6.78 -15.83
C GLN A 102 1.57 5.99 -16.81
N ASP A 103 1.84 6.56 -17.99
CA ASP A 103 2.74 5.94 -18.99
C ASP A 103 4.19 5.82 -18.46
N GLN A 104 4.69 6.87 -17.80
CA GLN A 104 5.99 6.83 -17.14
C GLN A 104 6.02 5.82 -15.98
N PHE A 105 4.95 5.74 -15.19
CA PHE A 105 4.82 4.75 -14.12
C PHE A 105 4.84 3.32 -14.69
N GLN A 106 4.08 3.06 -15.76
CA GLN A 106 4.07 1.77 -16.44
C GLN A 106 5.46 1.36 -16.93
N THR A 107 6.19 2.29 -17.53
CA THR A 107 7.55 2.06 -18.03
C THR A 107 8.48 1.65 -16.89
N LYS A 108 8.54 2.44 -15.81
CA LYS A 108 9.38 2.15 -14.63
C LYS A 108 8.98 0.85 -13.93
N LEU A 109 7.68 0.55 -13.87
CA LEU A 109 7.18 -0.69 -13.28
C LEU A 109 7.62 -1.91 -14.11
N THR A 110 7.61 -1.80 -15.43
CA THR A 110 8.08 -2.86 -16.35
C THR A 110 9.59 -3.12 -16.17
N GLU A 111 10.38 -2.04 -16.07
CA GLU A 111 11.82 -2.14 -15.77
C GLU A 111 12.08 -2.79 -14.41
N LEU A 112 11.33 -2.39 -13.37
CA LEU A 112 11.44 -2.98 -12.03
C LEU A 112 11.10 -4.46 -12.05
N ILE A 113 10.01 -4.87 -12.71
CA ILE A 113 9.63 -6.28 -12.86
C ILE A 113 10.74 -7.07 -13.54
N THR A 114 11.34 -6.51 -14.59
CA THR A 114 12.43 -7.17 -15.33
C THR A 114 13.66 -7.40 -14.43
N GLY A 115 14.09 -6.37 -13.71
CA GLY A 115 15.21 -6.48 -12.76
C GLY A 115 14.90 -7.44 -11.61
N TYR A 116 13.68 -7.40 -11.08
CA TYR A 116 13.25 -8.25 -9.98
C TYR A 116 13.10 -9.72 -10.40
N GLN A 117 12.60 -9.98 -11.61
CA GLN A 117 12.53 -11.32 -12.20
C GLN A 117 13.93 -11.93 -12.29
N ALA A 118 14.91 -11.18 -12.80
CA ALA A 118 16.30 -11.64 -12.85
C ALA A 118 16.83 -11.96 -11.45
N HIS A 119 16.53 -11.13 -10.45
CA HIS A 119 16.90 -11.41 -9.06
C HIS A 119 16.27 -12.69 -8.52
N VAL A 120 14.97 -12.89 -8.73
CA VAL A 120 14.24 -14.12 -8.34
C VAL A 120 14.86 -15.36 -8.98
N ASP A 121 15.27 -15.28 -10.25
CA ASP A 121 15.92 -16.38 -10.95
C ASP A 121 17.29 -16.74 -10.34
N THR A 122 18.02 -15.78 -9.76
CA THR A 122 19.27 -16.06 -9.01
C THR A 122 19.03 -16.78 -7.68
N LEU A 123 17.83 -16.67 -7.13
CA LEU A 123 17.42 -17.32 -5.87
C LEU A 123 16.79 -18.69 -6.10
N ARG A 124 16.56 -19.09 -7.37
CA ARG A 124 15.89 -20.36 -7.67
C ARG A 124 16.76 -21.53 -7.20
N PRO A 125 16.24 -22.45 -6.38
CA PRO A 125 17.00 -23.62 -5.94
C PRO A 125 17.35 -24.54 -7.13
N PRO A 126 18.51 -25.22 -7.12
CA PRO A 126 18.86 -26.20 -8.14
C PRO A 126 17.87 -27.37 -8.10
N ALA A 127 17.46 -27.81 -9.30
CA ALA A 127 16.49 -28.89 -9.50
C ALA A 127 17.07 -30.28 -9.18
#